data_AF-A0A2D5MKR0-F1
#
_entry.id   AF-A0A2D5MKR0-F1
#
_cell.length_a   1.000
_cell.length_b   1.000
_cell.length_c   1.000
_cell.angle_alpha   90.00
_cell.angle_beta   90.00
_cell.angle_gamma   90.00
#
_symmetry.space_group_name_H-M   'P 1'
#
loop_
_entity.id
_entity.type
_entity.pdbx_description
1 polymer ?
#
loop_
_entity_poly.entity_id
_entity_poly.type
_entity_poly.pdbx_seq_one_letter_code
_entity_poly.pdbx_strand_id
1 'polypeptide(L)'
;EPMANPHASSDYLKAFDIKKVASYSCRGCHMGNPNADNLADKMGGHLGAPIPEHKGIPPIHFEKLSCTACHSGKLPEYETGRVRTARIHKLGLHGRHAMNKQLPHVVTPVFARSANGKIAPHNMIWPSFWGLRTNDVVKPLPPLLVREIASDELGVESKNPERINDWIELSEEQIGKVLKLIDDEYKSDSNEDNSDPEAVYIAAGSLFSLNNEGEVIKAKHKSAEPYKWPIAHNVRPASQSLGSNGNCADCHSQDAPFIFGKVEVDTPINPGEKATIPMTELGGLDPLYYQSFAFTFLFRPWMKGIVIFACVLIGLVLLLFTLKGMDRIIKMAGKNK
;
A
#
# COMPACT_ATOMS: atom_id res chain seq x y z
N GLU A 1 -2.40 -22.55 -25.57
CA GLU A 1 -3.42 -21.89 -24.72
C GLU A 1 -2.79 -21.50 -23.40
N PRO A 2 -2.95 -20.26 -22.91
CA PRO A 2 -2.49 -19.91 -21.58
C PRO A 2 -3.24 -20.79 -20.59
N MET A 3 -2.51 -21.56 -19.77
CA MET A 3 -3.11 -22.43 -18.75
C MET A 3 -4.14 -21.63 -17.98
N ALA A 4 -5.41 -22.01 -18.13
CA ALA A 4 -6.52 -21.41 -17.39
C ALA A 4 -6.13 -21.38 -15.90
N ASN A 5 -6.46 -20.28 -15.23
CA ASN A 5 -6.19 -20.12 -13.80
C ASN A 5 -6.66 -21.40 -13.07
N PRO A 6 -5.77 -22.20 -12.45
CA PRO A 6 -6.16 -23.47 -11.84
C PRO A 6 -7.20 -23.27 -10.72
N HIS A 7 -7.24 -22.07 -10.13
CA HIS A 7 -8.26 -21.65 -9.15
C HIS A 7 -9.63 -21.36 -9.74
N ALA A 8 -9.76 -21.33 -11.08
CA ALA A 8 -11.03 -21.19 -11.80
C ALA A 8 -11.57 -22.53 -12.34
N SER A 9 -10.85 -23.64 -12.14
CA SER A 9 -11.34 -24.96 -12.53
C SER A 9 -12.57 -25.34 -11.70
N SER A 10 -13.54 -25.99 -12.34
CA SER A 10 -14.75 -26.50 -11.69
C SER A 10 -14.42 -27.48 -10.55
N ASP A 11 -13.35 -28.27 -10.70
CA ASP A 11 -12.88 -29.20 -9.69
C ASP A 11 -12.27 -28.49 -8.48
N TYR A 12 -11.48 -27.42 -8.70
CA TYR A 12 -11.01 -26.58 -7.60
C TYR A 12 -12.17 -25.93 -6.86
N LEU A 13 -13.14 -25.34 -7.58
CA LEU A 13 -14.30 -24.70 -6.95
C LEU A 13 -15.18 -25.67 -6.17
N LYS A 14 -15.31 -26.93 -6.64
CA LYS A 14 -16.00 -28.00 -5.90
C LYS A 14 -15.24 -28.44 -4.64
N ALA A 15 -13.91 -28.46 -4.69
CA ALA A 15 -13.07 -28.80 -3.54
C ALA A 15 -12.83 -27.60 -2.59
N PHE A 16 -13.12 -26.37 -3.04
CA PHE A 16 -12.91 -25.13 -2.31
C PHE A 16 -14.01 -24.92 -1.26
N ASP A 17 -13.80 -25.51 -0.10
CA ASP A 17 -14.62 -25.23 1.07
C ASP A 17 -14.25 -23.87 1.68
N ILE A 18 -15.07 -22.86 1.38
CA ILE A 18 -14.92 -21.49 1.88
C ILE A 18 -14.88 -21.45 3.41
N LYS A 19 -15.64 -22.29 4.11
CA LYS A 19 -15.67 -22.29 5.59
C LYS A 19 -14.34 -22.78 6.15
N LYS A 20 -13.78 -23.82 5.55
CA LYS A 20 -12.48 -24.38 5.91
C LYS A 20 -11.33 -23.46 5.56
N VAL A 21 -11.38 -22.77 4.41
CA VAL A 21 -10.36 -21.75 4.08
C VAL A 21 -10.43 -20.57 5.04
N ALA A 22 -11.63 -20.18 5.47
CA ALA A 22 -11.81 -19.11 6.44
C ALA A 22 -11.21 -19.44 7.82
N SER A 23 -11.17 -20.71 8.25
CA SER A 23 -10.51 -21.10 9.51
C SER A 23 -8.98 -20.98 9.44
N TYR A 24 -8.38 -21.04 8.25
CA TYR A 24 -6.94 -20.78 8.03
C TYR A 24 -6.59 -19.31 7.74
N SER A 25 -7.54 -18.38 7.92
CA SER A 25 -7.25 -16.95 7.87
C SER A 25 -6.69 -16.44 9.21
N CYS A 26 -6.12 -15.23 9.24
CA CYS A 26 -5.67 -14.60 10.49
C CYS A 26 -6.82 -14.56 11.51
N ARG A 27 -8.03 -14.18 11.07
CA ARG A 27 -9.22 -14.17 11.92
C ARG A 27 -9.63 -15.58 12.33
N GLY A 28 -9.62 -16.53 11.41
CA GLY A 28 -9.98 -17.92 11.68
C GLY A 28 -9.11 -18.55 12.76
N CYS A 29 -7.78 -18.48 12.60
CA CYS A 29 -6.86 -19.06 13.59
C CYS A 29 -6.93 -18.33 14.93
N HIS A 30 -6.95 -16.99 14.94
CA HIS A 30 -6.81 -16.21 16.17
C HIS A 30 -8.13 -15.93 16.91
N MET A 31 -9.23 -15.77 16.19
CA MET A 31 -10.54 -15.37 16.75
C MET A 31 -11.66 -16.37 16.45
N GLY A 32 -11.38 -17.40 15.65
CA GLY A 32 -12.36 -18.38 15.22
C GLY A 32 -13.22 -17.93 14.03
N ASN A 33 -13.94 -18.90 13.50
CA ASN A 33 -14.95 -18.73 12.46
C ASN A 33 -16.29 -19.27 12.99
N PRO A 34 -17.25 -18.41 13.38
CA PRO A 34 -18.56 -18.85 13.89
C PRO A 34 -19.32 -19.79 12.94
N ASN A 35 -19.04 -19.70 11.64
CA ASN A 35 -19.66 -20.49 10.58
C ASN A 35 -18.92 -21.80 10.26
N ALA A 36 -17.84 -22.13 10.98
CA ALA A 36 -17.12 -23.39 10.81
C ALA A 36 -17.97 -24.57 11.28
N ASP A 37 -17.69 -25.78 10.77
CA ASP A 37 -18.49 -26.95 11.11
C ASP A 37 -18.05 -27.61 12.43
N ASN A 38 -16.75 -27.55 12.75
CA ASN A 38 -16.20 -28.09 14.00
C ASN A 38 -16.07 -27.01 15.10
N LEU A 39 -16.10 -27.44 16.37
CA LEU A 39 -16.08 -26.53 17.51
C LEU A 39 -14.73 -25.81 17.69
N ALA A 40 -13.62 -26.48 17.39
CA ALA A 40 -12.28 -25.91 17.54
C ALA A 40 -12.09 -24.68 16.64
N ASP A 41 -12.50 -24.79 15.37
CA ASP A 41 -12.43 -23.68 14.41
C ASP A 41 -13.41 -22.55 14.74
N LYS A 42 -14.50 -22.82 15.46
CA LYS A 42 -15.43 -21.78 15.94
C LYS A 42 -14.83 -20.92 17.06
N MET A 43 -14.07 -21.53 17.96
CA MET A 43 -13.54 -20.86 19.15
C MET A 43 -12.32 -19.99 18.86
N GLY A 44 -11.54 -20.32 17.82
CA GLY A 44 -10.24 -19.72 17.58
C GLY A 44 -9.17 -20.30 18.51
N GLY A 45 -8.00 -19.66 18.53
CA GLY A 45 -6.84 -20.19 19.24
C GLY A 45 -6.26 -21.46 18.60
N HIS A 46 -6.50 -21.65 17.30
CA HIS A 46 -6.13 -22.84 16.56
C HIS A 46 -4.60 -23.08 16.67
N LEU A 47 -4.19 -24.29 17.05
CA LEU A 47 -2.78 -24.68 17.28
C LEU A 47 -2.03 -23.75 18.25
N GLY A 48 -2.72 -23.19 19.26
CA GLY A 48 -2.11 -22.30 20.24
C GLY A 48 -1.95 -20.87 19.75
N ALA A 49 -2.65 -20.48 18.67
CA ALA A 49 -2.66 -19.09 18.22
C ALA A 49 -3.17 -18.16 19.36
N PRO A 50 -2.47 -17.04 19.64
CA PRO A 50 -2.92 -16.13 20.69
C PRO A 50 -4.23 -15.46 20.29
N ILE A 51 -5.19 -15.38 21.23
CA ILE A 51 -6.46 -14.66 21.00
C ILE A 51 -6.22 -13.17 21.26
N PRO A 52 -6.43 -12.29 20.27
CA PRO A 52 -6.02 -10.90 20.37
C PRO A 52 -7.10 -10.06 21.07
N GLU A 53 -6.73 -9.41 22.18
CA GLU A 53 -7.64 -8.52 22.91
C GLU A 53 -7.82 -7.15 22.24
N HIS A 54 -6.80 -6.69 21.52
CA HIS A 54 -6.70 -5.35 20.91
C HIS A 54 -7.15 -4.19 21.83
N LYS A 55 -6.76 -4.22 23.10
CA LYS A 55 -7.10 -3.21 24.11
C LYS A 55 -6.77 -1.80 23.61
N GLY A 56 -7.76 -0.91 23.67
CA GLY A 56 -7.60 0.50 23.31
C GLY A 56 -7.64 0.82 21.80
N ILE A 57 -7.82 -0.17 20.93
CA ILE A 57 -7.99 0.05 19.48
C ILE A 57 -9.48 0.24 19.13
N PRO A 58 -9.87 1.40 18.56
CA PRO A 58 -11.25 1.64 18.17
C PRO A 58 -11.75 0.68 17.07
N PRO A 59 -13.02 0.22 17.11
CA PRO A 59 -13.58 -0.74 16.14
C PRO A 59 -13.41 -0.38 14.66
N ILE A 60 -13.45 0.92 14.34
CA ILE A 60 -13.27 1.44 12.98
C ILE A 60 -11.95 0.99 12.33
N HIS A 61 -10.91 0.71 13.13
CA HIS A 61 -9.64 0.18 12.60
C HIS A 61 -9.83 -1.20 12.00
N PHE A 62 -10.66 -2.06 12.57
CA PHE A 62 -10.92 -3.40 12.03
C PHE A 62 -11.82 -3.37 10.80
N GLU A 63 -12.61 -2.30 10.63
CA GLU A 63 -13.40 -2.07 9.43
C GLU A 63 -12.54 -1.58 8.26
N LYS A 64 -11.59 -0.66 8.54
CA LYS A 64 -10.78 0.02 7.51
C LYS A 64 -9.43 -0.65 7.26
N LEU A 65 -8.86 -1.35 8.23
CA LEU A 65 -7.52 -1.94 8.16
C LEU A 65 -7.59 -3.47 8.21
N SER A 66 -6.66 -4.09 7.50
CA SER A 66 -6.39 -5.52 7.62
C SER A 66 -5.56 -5.83 8.87
N CYS A 67 -5.59 -7.07 9.36
CA CYS A 67 -4.71 -7.49 10.47
C CYS A 67 -3.22 -7.25 10.15
N THR A 68 -2.84 -7.44 8.87
CA THR A 68 -1.48 -7.27 8.39
C THR A 68 -1.01 -5.82 8.39
N ALA A 69 -1.92 -4.83 8.41
CA ALA A 69 -1.57 -3.41 8.55
C ALA A 69 -0.70 -3.14 9.79
N CYS A 70 -1.05 -3.77 10.92
CA CYS A 70 -0.28 -3.64 12.14
C CYS A 70 0.72 -4.79 12.33
N HIS A 71 0.41 -5.99 11.80
CA HIS A 71 1.14 -7.22 12.12
C HIS A 71 2.02 -7.76 11.00
N SER A 72 2.25 -7.07 9.89
CA SER A 72 3.09 -7.63 8.81
C SER A 72 3.99 -6.58 8.18
N GLY A 73 4.98 -7.08 7.44
CA GLY A 73 5.94 -6.24 6.73
C GLY A 73 6.90 -5.49 7.66
N LYS A 74 7.78 -4.72 7.03
CA LYS A 74 8.64 -3.73 7.70
C LYS A 74 7.75 -2.68 8.38
N LEU A 75 8.18 -2.14 9.52
CA LEU A 75 7.53 -0.95 10.09
C LEU A 75 7.62 0.22 9.08
N PRO A 76 6.58 1.07 8.98
CA PRO A 76 6.61 2.21 8.06
C PRO A 76 7.69 3.20 8.47
N GLU A 77 8.45 3.65 7.49
CA GLU A 77 9.38 4.78 7.56
C GLU A 77 8.88 5.86 6.61
N TYR A 78 9.36 7.10 6.79
CA TYR A 78 8.84 8.24 6.04
C TYR A 78 9.04 8.10 4.53
N GLU A 79 10.10 7.41 4.10
CA GLU A 79 10.27 6.95 2.73
C GLU A 79 10.16 5.42 2.69
N THR A 80 9.49 4.89 1.66
CA THR A 80 9.46 3.47 1.41
C THR A 80 10.85 2.92 1.11
N GLY A 81 11.13 1.71 1.55
CA GLY A 81 12.35 0.99 1.17
C GLY A 81 12.15 0.11 -0.06
N ARG A 82 13.25 -0.39 -0.60
CA ARG A 82 13.25 -1.48 -1.58
C ARG A 82 13.48 -2.82 -0.88
N VAL A 83 12.79 -3.87 -1.32
CA VAL A 83 12.93 -5.23 -0.76
C VAL A 83 13.23 -6.24 -1.86
N ARG A 84 13.89 -7.32 -1.44
CA ARG A 84 14.18 -8.47 -2.28
C ARG A 84 13.46 -9.67 -1.70
N THR A 85 12.58 -10.27 -2.48
CA THR A 85 11.83 -11.47 -2.07
C THR A 85 12.58 -12.73 -2.48
N ALA A 86 12.28 -13.86 -1.84
CA ALA A 86 12.86 -15.16 -2.20
C ALA A 86 12.69 -15.48 -3.71
N ARG A 87 11.51 -15.16 -4.28
CA ARG A 87 11.22 -15.37 -5.71
C ARG A 87 12.07 -14.48 -6.63
N ILE A 88 12.25 -13.20 -6.27
CA ILE A 88 13.13 -12.28 -7.00
C ILE A 88 14.55 -12.84 -7.04
N HIS A 89 14.98 -13.40 -5.92
CA HIS A 89 16.31 -13.98 -5.78
C HIS A 89 16.46 -15.42 -6.26
N LYS A 90 15.46 -15.96 -6.95
CA LYS A 90 15.49 -17.36 -7.44
C LYS A 90 15.84 -18.35 -6.30
N LEU A 91 15.57 -18.00 -5.05
CA LEU A 91 15.86 -18.83 -3.91
C LEU A 91 14.97 -20.07 -3.98
N GLY A 92 15.58 -21.25 -3.98
CA GLY A 92 14.90 -22.52 -4.20
C GLY A 92 14.92 -23.01 -5.66
N LEU A 93 15.46 -22.25 -6.62
CA LEU A 93 15.77 -22.79 -7.94
C LEU A 93 17.11 -23.53 -7.88
N HIS A 94 17.12 -24.79 -8.36
CA HIS A 94 18.35 -25.56 -8.48
C HIS A 94 19.25 -25.01 -9.61
N GLY A 95 20.56 -25.08 -9.43
CA GLY A 95 21.57 -24.68 -10.42
C GLY A 95 22.22 -23.32 -10.19
N ARG A 96 23.16 -22.94 -11.07
CA ARG A 96 23.83 -21.64 -11.04
C ARG A 96 22.97 -20.61 -11.79
N HIS A 97 22.50 -19.61 -11.06
CA HIS A 97 21.75 -18.50 -11.63
C HIS A 97 22.57 -17.22 -11.47
N ALA A 98 22.97 -16.61 -12.59
CA ALA A 98 23.44 -15.23 -12.56
C ALA A 98 22.29 -14.33 -12.11
N MET A 99 22.57 -13.42 -11.18
CA MET A 99 21.54 -12.58 -10.56
C MET A 99 22.02 -11.14 -10.45
N ASN A 100 21.20 -10.23 -10.99
CA ASN A 100 21.28 -8.84 -10.61
C ASN A 100 20.71 -8.71 -9.20
N LYS A 101 21.53 -8.24 -8.26
CA LYS A 101 21.10 -8.09 -6.87
C LYS A 101 20.22 -6.85 -6.68
N GLN A 102 20.27 -5.87 -7.57
CA GLN A 102 19.53 -4.62 -7.45
C GLN A 102 18.13 -4.69 -8.05
N LEU A 103 17.93 -5.50 -9.11
CA LEU A 103 16.67 -5.57 -9.86
C LEU A 103 15.85 -6.86 -9.61
N PRO A 104 14.51 -6.81 -9.80
CA PRO A 104 13.70 -5.61 -10.01
C PRO A 104 13.57 -4.78 -8.73
N HIS A 105 13.33 -3.47 -8.88
CA HIS A 105 12.99 -2.62 -7.75
C HIS A 105 11.57 -2.93 -7.26
N VAL A 106 11.46 -3.41 -6.03
CA VAL A 106 10.17 -3.65 -5.38
C VAL A 106 10.08 -2.80 -4.14
N VAL A 107 9.12 -1.89 -4.12
CA VAL A 107 8.90 -0.89 -3.08
C VAL A 107 8.04 -1.46 -1.94
N THR A 108 8.41 -1.18 -0.69
CA THR A 108 7.73 -1.69 0.51
C THR A 108 8.02 -0.85 1.78
N PRO A 109 7.18 -0.88 2.82
CA PRO A 109 5.78 -1.28 2.78
C PRO A 109 4.94 -0.16 2.16
N VAL A 110 4.04 -0.52 1.24
CA VAL A 110 3.09 0.41 0.66
C VAL A 110 1.71 0.15 1.26
N PHE A 111 1.21 1.07 2.08
CA PHE A 111 -0.12 0.97 2.68
C PHE A 111 -1.20 1.38 1.67
N ALA A 112 -1.61 0.41 0.87
CA ALA A 112 -2.59 0.60 -0.18
C ALA A 112 -3.92 -0.08 0.12
N ARG A 113 -4.98 0.41 -0.53
CA ARG A 113 -6.29 -0.23 -0.49
C ARG A 113 -6.27 -1.55 -1.24
N SER A 114 -6.70 -2.61 -0.57
CA SER A 114 -6.83 -3.97 -1.09
C SER A 114 -8.19 -4.16 -1.78
N ALA A 115 -8.34 -5.27 -2.52
CA ALA A 115 -9.59 -5.62 -3.19
C ALA A 115 -10.80 -5.76 -2.24
N ASN A 116 -10.58 -6.10 -0.97
CA ASN A 116 -11.64 -6.16 0.06
C ASN A 116 -11.98 -4.78 0.67
N GLY A 117 -11.47 -3.68 0.10
CA GLY A 117 -11.70 -2.32 0.55
C GLY A 117 -10.87 -1.87 1.76
N LYS A 118 -10.11 -2.78 2.41
CA LYS A 118 -9.27 -2.47 3.58
C LYS A 118 -7.85 -2.08 3.18
N ILE A 119 -7.21 -1.28 4.02
CA ILE A 119 -5.79 -0.94 3.86
C ILE A 119 -4.92 -2.08 4.39
N ALA A 120 -3.92 -2.45 3.61
CA ALA A 120 -2.94 -3.48 3.94
C ALA A 120 -1.56 -3.06 3.44
N PRO A 121 -0.47 -3.58 4.02
CA PRO A 121 0.85 -3.35 3.48
C PRO A 121 1.02 -4.20 2.21
N HIS A 122 1.52 -3.57 1.15
CA HIS A 122 1.77 -4.18 -0.14
C HIS A 122 3.25 -4.04 -0.49
N ASN A 123 3.73 -5.01 -1.27
CA ASN A 123 4.87 -4.79 -2.15
C ASN A 123 4.35 -4.21 -3.46
N MET A 124 5.15 -3.40 -4.12
CA MET A 124 4.74 -2.67 -5.32
C MET A 124 5.87 -2.58 -6.34
N ILE A 125 5.52 -2.61 -7.63
CA ILE A 125 6.43 -2.31 -8.74
C ILE A 125 5.74 -1.35 -9.71
N TRP A 126 6.51 -0.42 -10.27
CA TRP A 126 6.05 0.46 -11.34
C TRP A 126 6.19 -0.24 -12.69
N PRO A 127 5.12 -0.28 -13.51
CA PRO A 127 5.24 -0.80 -14.86
C PRO A 127 6.13 0.12 -15.70
N SER A 128 6.99 -0.47 -16.52
CA SER A 128 7.75 0.22 -17.57
C SER A 128 7.75 -0.66 -18.82
N PHE A 129 6.98 -0.29 -19.85
CA PHE A 129 6.87 -1.07 -21.08
C PHE A 129 6.30 -0.27 -22.26
N TRP A 130 6.65 -0.71 -23.47
CA TRP A 130 6.07 -0.23 -24.72
C TRP A 130 4.84 -1.07 -25.07
N GLY A 131 3.83 -0.46 -25.68
CA GLY A 131 2.58 -1.12 -26.01
C GLY A 131 1.83 -0.46 -27.16
N LEU A 132 0.73 -1.10 -27.55
CA LEU A 132 -0.25 -0.56 -28.48
C LEU A 132 -1.56 -0.32 -27.75
N ARG A 133 -2.18 0.85 -27.98
CA ARG A 133 -3.47 1.23 -27.45
C ARG A 133 -4.53 1.14 -28.54
N THR A 134 -5.59 0.39 -28.27
CA THR A 134 -6.79 0.31 -29.12
C THR A 134 -8.01 0.35 -28.23
N ASN A 135 -8.95 1.28 -28.48
CA ASN A 135 -10.18 1.45 -27.67
C ASN A 135 -9.89 1.52 -26.15
N ASP A 136 -8.89 2.34 -25.77
CA ASP A 136 -8.43 2.52 -24.37
C ASP A 136 -7.84 1.26 -23.69
N VAL A 137 -7.60 0.18 -24.46
CA VAL A 137 -6.92 -1.02 -23.98
C VAL A 137 -5.49 -1.01 -24.45
N VAL A 138 -4.54 -0.99 -23.50
CA VAL A 138 -3.10 -1.07 -23.78
C VAL A 138 -2.64 -2.51 -23.72
N LYS A 139 -2.07 -3.00 -24.82
CA LYS A 139 -1.42 -4.32 -24.92
C LYS A 139 0.11 -4.14 -24.96
N PRO A 140 0.87 -4.75 -24.03
CA PRO A 140 2.32 -4.68 -24.06
C PRO A 140 2.90 -5.33 -25.31
N LEU A 141 3.92 -4.70 -25.89
CA LEU A 141 4.73 -5.28 -26.97
C LEU A 141 5.85 -6.17 -26.39
N PRO A 142 6.19 -7.29 -27.05
CA PRO A 142 7.32 -8.11 -26.65
C PRO A 142 8.63 -7.31 -26.67
N PRO A 143 9.50 -7.40 -25.63
CA PRO A 143 10.75 -6.65 -25.58
C PRO A 143 11.69 -6.91 -26.76
N LEU A 144 11.66 -8.12 -27.34
CA LEU A 144 12.47 -8.46 -28.51
C LEU A 144 12.01 -7.71 -29.77
N LEU A 145 10.71 -7.51 -29.93
CA LEU A 145 10.15 -6.80 -31.07
C LEU A 145 10.45 -5.30 -30.97
N VAL A 146 10.31 -4.72 -29.77
CA VAL A 146 10.71 -3.32 -29.53
C VAL A 146 12.20 -3.13 -29.83
N ARG A 147 13.04 -4.09 -29.43
CA ARG A 147 14.48 -4.06 -29.75
C ARG A 147 14.72 -4.09 -31.26
N GLU A 148 13.96 -4.87 -32.02
CA GLU A 148 14.09 -4.94 -33.48
C GLU A 148 13.69 -3.62 -34.16
N ILE A 149 12.56 -3.04 -33.73
CA ILE A 149 12.02 -1.79 -34.29
C ILE A 149 12.91 -0.57 -33.95
N ALA A 150 13.41 -0.50 -32.71
CA ALA A 150 14.01 0.73 -32.18
C ALA A 150 15.39 0.51 -31.52
N SER A 151 16.19 -0.42 -32.05
CA SER A 151 17.52 -0.77 -31.51
C SER A 151 18.43 0.45 -31.33
N ASP A 152 18.47 1.32 -32.34
CA ASP A 152 19.38 2.47 -32.39
C ASP A 152 18.99 3.53 -31.36
N GLU A 153 17.70 3.89 -31.31
CA GLU A 153 17.18 4.90 -30.37
C GLU A 153 17.28 4.48 -28.90
N LEU A 154 17.11 3.16 -28.64
CA LEU A 154 17.25 2.58 -27.31
C LEU A 154 18.72 2.27 -26.94
N GLY A 155 19.67 2.50 -27.86
CA GLY A 155 21.10 2.30 -27.62
C GLY A 155 21.46 0.87 -27.25
N VAL A 156 20.74 -0.13 -27.77
CA VAL A 156 20.82 -1.53 -27.29
C VAL A 156 22.18 -2.17 -27.58
N GLU A 157 22.88 -1.70 -28.61
CA GLU A 157 24.22 -2.17 -28.99
C GLU A 157 25.35 -1.57 -28.12
N SER A 158 25.03 -0.65 -27.20
CA SER A 158 26.00 -0.15 -26.24
C SER A 158 26.44 -1.27 -25.29
N LYS A 159 27.74 -1.61 -25.32
CA LYS A 159 28.29 -2.70 -24.51
C LYS A 159 28.27 -2.42 -23.01
N ASN A 160 28.37 -1.15 -22.61
CA ASN A 160 28.38 -0.70 -21.21
C ASN A 160 27.64 0.65 -21.10
N PRO A 161 26.30 0.65 -21.18
CA PRO A 161 25.54 1.88 -21.03
C PRO A 161 25.69 2.39 -19.59
N GLU A 162 25.78 3.72 -19.45
CA GLU A 162 25.74 4.37 -18.14
C GLU A 162 24.40 4.05 -17.46
N ARG A 163 24.44 3.85 -16.15
CA ARG A 163 23.25 3.57 -15.35
C ARG A 163 23.16 4.52 -14.17
N ILE A 164 22.01 5.17 -14.05
CA ILE A 164 21.66 6.02 -12.93
C ILE A 164 20.53 5.33 -12.19
N ASN A 165 20.72 5.06 -10.90
CA ASN A 165 19.76 4.31 -10.09
C ASN A 165 19.32 2.97 -10.74
N ASP A 166 20.30 2.24 -11.29
CA ASP A 166 20.15 0.95 -12.00
C ASP A 166 19.44 1.00 -13.37
N TRP A 167 18.91 2.16 -13.78
CA TRP A 167 18.26 2.40 -15.07
C TRP A 167 19.24 2.92 -16.13
N ILE A 168 18.99 2.56 -17.38
CA ILE A 168 19.46 3.34 -18.53
C ILE A 168 18.44 4.45 -18.71
N GLU A 169 18.88 5.70 -18.65
CA GLU A 169 18.00 6.85 -18.76
C GLU A 169 17.32 6.90 -20.14
N LEU A 170 16.02 7.22 -20.14
CA LEU A 170 15.22 7.46 -21.33
C LEU A 170 14.72 8.90 -21.31
N SER A 171 15.15 9.70 -22.30
CA SER A 171 14.65 11.07 -22.49
C SER A 171 13.28 11.08 -23.17
N GLU A 172 12.53 12.16 -23.00
CA GLU A 172 11.25 12.35 -23.72
C GLU A 172 11.44 12.37 -25.24
N GLU A 173 12.57 12.91 -25.72
CA GLU A 173 12.91 12.90 -27.15
C GLU A 173 13.10 11.47 -27.67
N GLN A 174 13.85 10.63 -26.94
CA GLN A 174 14.00 9.21 -27.28
C GLN A 174 12.65 8.50 -27.26
N ILE A 175 11.82 8.78 -26.26
CA ILE A 175 10.47 8.20 -26.20
C ILE A 175 9.67 8.55 -27.45
N GLY A 176 9.66 9.81 -27.87
CA GLY A 176 8.95 10.24 -29.06
C GLY A 176 9.43 9.53 -30.34
N LYS A 177 10.74 9.36 -30.50
CA LYS A 177 11.32 8.65 -31.66
C LYS A 177 10.92 7.17 -31.68
N VAL A 178 11.00 6.48 -30.54
CA VAL A 178 10.58 5.07 -30.44
C VAL A 178 9.09 4.91 -30.71
N LEU A 179 8.24 5.78 -30.15
CA LEU A 179 6.80 5.75 -30.42
C LEU A 179 6.51 5.92 -31.91
N LYS A 180 7.19 6.85 -32.58
CA LYS A 180 7.04 7.07 -34.01
C LYS A 180 7.44 5.83 -34.82
N LEU A 181 8.56 5.18 -34.51
CA LEU A 181 9.00 3.96 -35.19
C LEU A 181 7.99 2.82 -35.04
N ILE A 182 7.42 2.65 -33.84
CA ILE A 182 6.37 1.64 -33.59
C ILE A 182 5.10 2.00 -34.38
N ASP A 183 4.68 3.27 -34.35
CA ASP A 183 3.54 3.75 -35.13
C ASP A 183 3.70 3.49 -36.63
N ASP A 184 4.88 3.78 -37.19
CA ASP A 184 5.17 3.61 -38.61
C ASP A 184 5.14 2.12 -39.03
N GLU A 185 5.62 1.22 -38.16
CA GLU A 185 5.54 -0.24 -38.38
C GLU A 185 4.07 -0.72 -38.40
N TYR A 186 3.27 -0.32 -37.41
CA TYR A 186 1.91 -0.83 -37.22
C TYR A 186 0.82 -0.11 -38.03
N LYS A 187 1.07 1.10 -38.54
CA LYS A 187 0.19 1.77 -39.52
C LYS A 187 0.20 1.10 -40.89
N SER A 188 1.22 0.29 -41.19
CA SER A 188 1.31 -0.43 -42.47
C SER A 188 0.42 -1.68 -42.56
N ASP A 189 -0.15 -2.12 -41.43
CA ASP A 189 -0.88 -3.39 -41.26
C ASP A 189 -2.40 -3.21 -41.02
N SER A 190 -2.94 -1.98 -41.12
CA SER A 190 -4.35 -1.73 -40.81
C SER A 190 -5.32 -2.16 -41.94
N ASN A 191 -6.18 -3.13 -41.62
CA ASN A 191 -7.38 -3.46 -42.37
C ASN A 191 -8.52 -2.49 -41.98
N GLU A 192 -9.46 -2.27 -42.91
CA GLU A 192 -10.58 -1.30 -42.98
C GLU A 192 -11.46 -1.04 -41.73
N ASP A 193 -11.21 -1.64 -40.57
CA ASP A 193 -11.90 -1.33 -39.32
C ASP A 193 -11.14 -0.24 -38.54
N ASN A 194 -11.73 0.94 -38.55
CA ASN A 194 -11.36 2.26 -37.99
C ASN A 194 -10.86 2.32 -36.52
N SER A 195 -9.92 1.47 -36.10
CA SER A 195 -9.22 1.62 -34.83
C SER A 195 -7.73 1.31 -35.00
N ASP A 196 -7.02 2.21 -35.69
CA ASP A 196 -5.58 2.14 -35.79
C ASP A 196 -4.96 2.06 -34.38
N PRO A 197 -4.09 1.07 -34.13
CA PRO A 197 -3.43 0.95 -32.84
C PRO A 197 -2.42 2.10 -32.67
N GLU A 198 -2.54 2.84 -31.58
CA GLU A 198 -1.63 3.94 -31.23
C GLU A 198 -0.47 3.41 -30.39
N ALA A 199 0.77 3.71 -30.77
CA ALA A 199 1.94 3.40 -29.96
C ALA A 199 1.91 4.19 -28.64
N VAL A 200 2.18 3.48 -27.54
CA VAL A 200 2.24 4.08 -26.21
C VAL A 200 3.40 3.54 -25.40
N TYR A 201 3.91 4.37 -24.49
CA TYR A 201 4.89 3.98 -23.49
C TYR A 201 4.31 4.17 -22.10
N ILE A 202 4.45 3.16 -21.25
CA ILE A 202 4.00 3.20 -19.86
C ILE A 202 5.23 3.34 -18.98
N ALA A 203 5.26 4.36 -18.12
CA ALA A 203 6.29 4.54 -17.08
C ALA A 203 5.83 5.54 -16.01
N ALA A 204 6.38 5.45 -14.80
CA ALA A 204 6.18 6.45 -13.74
C ALA A 204 4.70 6.79 -13.43
N GLY A 205 3.79 5.82 -13.54
CA GLY A 205 2.36 6.07 -13.31
C GLY A 205 1.62 6.79 -14.44
N SER A 206 2.25 6.93 -15.61
CA SER A 206 1.70 7.65 -16.75
C SER A 206 1.82 6.86 -18.05
N LEU A 207 0.95 7.23 -18.99
CA LEU A 207 0.99 6.83 -20.38
C LEU A 207 1.55 8.00 -21.19
N PHE A 208 2.55 7.70 -22.01
CA PHE A 208 3.16 8.60 -22.96
C PHE A 208 2.71 8.19 -24.36
N SER A 209 2.22 9.14 -25.15
CA SER A 209 1.86 8.94 -26.56
C SER A 209 2.23 10.17 -27.40
N LEU A 210 2.08 10.10 -28.71
CA LEU A 210 2.31 11.23 -29.60
C LEU A 210 1.01 12.00 -29.86
N ASN A 211 1.06 13.33 -29.85
CA ASN A 211 -0.03 14.15 -30.35
C ASN A 211 0.00 14.25 -31.90
N ASN A 212 -0.97 14.97 -32.47
CA ASN A 212 -1.05 15.18 -33.93
C ASN A 212 0.15 15.95 -34.52
N GLU A 213 0.91 16.65 -33.69
CA GLU A 213 2.11 17.43 -34.06
C GLU A 213 3.40 16.59 -33.91
N GLY A 214 3.30 15.36 -33.41
CA GLY A 214 4.43 14.46 -33.17
C GLY A 214 5.18 14.73 -31.86
N GLU A 215 4.59 15.49 -30.94
CA GLU A 215 5.15 15.76 -29.63
C GLU A 215 4.66 14.73 -28.60
N VAL A 216 5.51 14.42 -27.61
CA VAL A 216 5.17 13.49 -26.54
C VAL A 216 4.22 14.15 -25.55
N ILE A 217 3.04 13.55 -25.37
CA ILE A 217 2.06 13.93 -24.37
C ILE A 217 1.98 12.87 -23.27
N LYS A 218 1.69 13.33 -22.05
CA LYS A 218 1.59 12.50 -20.84
C LYS A 218 0.18 12.51 -20.29
N ALA A 219 -0.40 11.34 -20.07
CA ALA A 219 -1.73 11.17 -19.51
C ALA A 219 -1.76 10.11 -18.39
N LYS A 220 -2.73 10.21 -17.47
CA LYS A 220 -3.03 9.13 -16.53
C LYS A 220 -3.76 8.01 -17.26
N HIS A 221 -3.40 6.77 -16.99
CA HIS A 221 -4.05 5.61 -17.57
C HIS A 221 -4.00 4.41 -16.62
N LYS A 222 -5.04 3.57 -16.64
CA LYS A 222 -5.15 2.41 -15.74
C LYS A 222 -3.97 1.44 -15.89
N SER A 223 -3.49 1.20 -17.11
CA SER A 223 -2.32 0.33 -17.36
C SER A 223 -1.00 0.88 -16.81
N ALA A 224 -0.97 2.16 -16.44
CA ALA A 224 0.18 2.77 -15.79
C ALA A 224 0.13 2.69 -14.26
N GLU A 225 -1.00 2.27 -13.68
CA GLU A 225 -1.09 2.06 -12.24
C GLU A 225 -0.05 1.04 -11.77
N PRO A 226 0.56 1.26 -10.58
CA PRO A 226 1.56 0.36 -10.08
C PRO A 226 0.96 -1.01 -9.75
N TYR A 227 1.69 -2.06 -10.08
CA TYR A 227 1.30 -3.41 -9.69
C TYR A 227 1.64 -3.63 -8.22
N LYS A 228 0.63 -3.93 -7.41
CA LYS A 228 0.74 -4.10 -5.96
C LYS A 228 0.15 -5.44 -5.52
N TRP A 229 0.81 -6.08 -4.55
CA TRP A 229 0.32 -7.32 -3.95
C TRP A 229 0.52 -7.31 -2.42
N PRO A 230 -0.46 -7.82 -1.66
CA PRO A 230 -0.44 -7.73 -0.21
C PRO A 230 0.68 -8.57 0.41
N ILE A 231 1.20 -8.08 1.54
CA ILE A 231 2.19 -8.76 2.34
C ILE A 231 1.47 -9.53 3.45
N ALA A 232 1.68 -10.85 3.48
CA ALA A 232 1.16 -11.76 4.51
C ALA A 232 2.27 -12.60 5.17
N HIS A 233 3.52 -12.16 5.05
CA HIS A 233 4.69 -12.74 5.71
C HIS A 233 5.38 -11.69 6.57
N ASN A 234 6.48 -12.06 7.23
CA ASN A 234 7.14 -11.21 8.24
C ASN A 234 6.13 -10.78 9.31
N VAL A 235 5.36 -11.75 9.80
CA VAL A 235 4.29 -11.50 10.77
C VAL A 235 4.91 -11.14 12.10
N ARG A 236 4.51 -10.00 12.64
CA ARG A 236 5.01 -9.44 13.90
C ARG A 236 4.09 -9.87 15.05
N PRO A 237 4.65 -10.33 16.18
CA PRO A 237 3.86 -10.58 17.38
C PRO A 237 3.26 -9.27 17.92
N ALA A 238 2.28 -9.37 18.82
CA ALA A 238 1.60 -8.21 19.40
C ALA A 238 2.55 -7.18 20.04
N SER A 239 3.68 -7.60 20.61
CA SER A 239 4.68 -6.70 21.19
C SER A 239 5.44 -5.86 20.14
N GLN A 240 5.45 -6.29 18.88
CA GLN A 240 6.17 -5.63 17.78
C GLN A 240 5.23 -5.08 16.70
N SER A 241 3.91 -5.17 16.89
CA SER A 241 2.95 -4.61 15.95
C SER A 241 3.03 -3.08 15.92
N LEU A 242 2.61 -2.47 14.82
CA LEU A 242 2.53 -1.01 14.74
C LEU A 242 1.55 -0.51 15.81
N GLY A 243 1.97 0.47 16.62
CA GLY A 243 1.20 0.96 17.76
C GLY A 243 1.23 0.07 19.01
N SER A 244 2.14 -0.93 19.10
CA SER A 244 2.22 -1.84 20.25
C SER A 244 2.56 -1.16 21.58
N ASN A 245 3.16 0.04 21.54
CA ASN A 245 3.42 0.89 22.70
C ASN A 245 2.16 1.60 23.23
N GLY A 246 1.00 1.44 22.58
CA GLY A 246 -0.26 2.10 22.94
C GLY A 246 -0.33 3.59 22.57
N ASN A 247 0.63 4.08 21.79
CA ASN A 247 0.70 5.48 21.39
C ASN A 247 -0.06 5.73 20.08
N CYS A 248 -1.19 6.42 20.16
CA CYS A 248 -1.99 6.76 18.97
C CYS A 248 -1.20 7.61 17.96
N ALA A 249 -0.20 8.38 18.41
CA ALA A 249 0.59 9.24 17.54
C ALA A 249 1.46 8.45 16.54
N ASP A 250 1.76 7.17 16.80
CA ASP A 250 2.51 6.31 15.87
C ASP A 250 1.87 6.21 14.47
N CYS A 251 0.54 6.41 14.40
CA CYS A 251 -0.22 6.40 13.14
C CYS A 251 -0.95 7.72 12.87
N HIS A 252 -1.17 8.56 13.88
CA HIS A 252 -1.98 9.78 13.75
C HIS A 252 -1.21 11.09 14.00
N SER A 253 0.12 11.06 14.16
CA SER A 253 0.90 12.31 14.13
C SER A 253 0.92 12.90 12.71
N GLN A 254 1.26 14.18 12.60
CA GLN A 254 1.31 14.89 11.31
C GLN A 254 2.43 14.37 10.38
N ASP A 255 3.40 13.69 10.96
CA ASP A 255 4.56 13.08 10.32
C ASP A 255 4.49 11.55 10.35
N ALA A 256 3.35 10.96 10.75
CA ALA A 256 3.18 9.52 10.88
C ALA A 256 3.43 8.81 9.54
N PRO A 257 4.49 8.00 9.42
CA PRO A 257 4.86 7.36 8.16
C PRO A 257 3.78 6.41 7.59
N PHE A 258 2.93 5.86 8.45
CA PHE A 258 1.81 5.01 8.04
C PHE A 258 0.80 5.74 7.12
N ILE A 259 0.55 7.04 7.34
CA ILE A 259 -0.41 7.83 6.56
C ILE A 259 0.31 8.76 5.58
N PHE A 260 1.33 9.46 6.05
CA PHE A 260 1.99 10.55 5.32
C PHE A 260 3.33 10.17 4.72
N GLY A 261 3.67 8.88 4.72
CA GLY A 261 4.87 8.37 4.07
C GLY A 261 4.89 8.67 2.56
N LYS A 262 6.09 8.69 2.00
CA LYS A 262 6.38 8.90 0.59
C LYS A 262 6.73 7.57 -0.06
N VAL A 263 6.07 7.27 -1.16
CA VAL A 263 6.26 6.06 -1.95
C VAL A 263 7.10 6.41 -3.16
N GLU A 264 8.23 5.74 -3.32
CA GLU A 264 9.13 5.92 -4.45
C GLU A 264 8.43 5.66 -5.79
N VAL A 265 8.65 6.55 -6.77
CA VAL A 265 8.29 6.37 -8.18
C VAL A 265 9.53 5.91 -8.94
N ASP A 266 9.63 4.61 -9.18
CA ASP A 266 10.73 4.01 -9.91
C ASP A 266 10.49 4.10 -11.42
N THR A 267 11.46 4.65 -12.16
CA THR A 267 11.29 4.93 -13.60
C THR A 267 12.64 5.12 -14.29
N PRO A 268 12.76 4.74 -15.58
CA PRO A 268 13.90 5.10 -16.42
C PRO A 268 13.88 6.55 -16.91
N ILE A 269 12.79 7.31 -16.70
CA ILE A 269 12.68 8.72 -17.08
C ILE A 269 13.24 9.58 -15.96
N ASN A 270 14.31 10.34 -16.21
CA ASN A 270 15.03 11.14 -15.22
C ASN A 270 15.36 10.36 -13.92
N PRO A 271 16.00 9.17 -14.00
CA PRO A 271 16.19 8.26 -12.86
C PRO A 271 17.10 8.82 -11.76
N GLY A 272 17.80 9.94 -12.01
CA GLY A 272 18.59 10.68 -11.03
C GLY A 272 17.74 11.52 -10.06
N GLU A 273 16.50 11.86 -10.43
CA GLU A 273 15.59 12.62 -9.58
C GLU A 273 14.70 11.68 -8.76
N LYS A 274 14.67 11.89 -7.44
CA LYS A 274 13.81 11.12 -6.53
C LYS A 274 12.37 11.60 -6.65
N ALA A 275 11.61 10.98 -7.55
CA ALA A 275 10.17 11.16 -7.63
C ALA A 275 9.45 10.32 -6.56
N THR A 276 8.44 10.89 -5.91
CA THR A 276 7.61 10.19 -4.90
C THR A 276 6.15 10.57 -5.03
N ILE A 277 5.25 9.67 -4.66
CA ILE A 277 3.82 9.94 -4.44
C ILE A 277 3.45 9.76 -2.97
N PRO A 278 2.44 10.48 -2.44
CA PRO A 278 2.03 10.32 -1.06
C PRO A 278 1.32 8.98 -0.84
N MET A 279 1.59 8.33 0.30
CA MET A 279 0.96 7.06 0.69
C MET A 279 -0.58 7.14 0.69
N THR A 280 -1.13 8.31 1.01
CA THR A 280 -2.58 8.58 0.99
C THR A 280 -3.22 8.33 -0.38
N GLU A 281 -2.50 8.58 -1.48
CA GLU A 281 -2.99 8.33 -2.84
C GLU A 281 -3.26 6.83 -3.05
N LEU A 282 -2.30 5.97 -2.67
CA LEU A 282 -2.44 4.52 -2.80
C LEU A 282 -3.40 3.90 -1.77
N GLY A 283 -3.52 4.52 -0.60
CA GLY A 283 -4.53 4.18 0.42
C GLY A 283 -5.96 4.59 0.03
N GLY A 284 -6.13 5.47 -0.96
CA GLY A 284 -7.41 6.10 -1.27
C GLY A 284 -7.94 6.85 -0.05
N LEU A 285 -7.08 7.69 0.54
CA LEU A 285 -7.35 8.51 1.72
C LEU A 285 -7.35 9.99 1.31
N ASP A 286 -8.25 10.78 1.89
CA ASP A 286 -8.24 12.22 1.72
C ASP A 286 -7.14 12.85 2.60
N PRO A 287 -6.07 13.44 2.02
CA PRO A 287 -4.97 14.01 2.79
C PRO A 287 -5.43 15.10 3.77
N LEU A 288 -6.40 15.93 3.38
CA LEU A 288 -6.85 17.07 4.19
C LEU A 288 -7.62 16.59 5.43
N TYR A 289 -8.48 15.59 5.27
CA TYR A 289 -9.18 14.97 6.38
C TYR A 289 -8.20 14.38 7.40
N TYR A 290 -7.23 13.58 6.93
CA TYR A 290 -6.27 12.93 7.83
C TYR A 290 -5.29 13.93 8.45
N GLN A 291 -4.88 14.98 7.74
CA GLN A 291 -4.05 16.04 8.29
C GLN A 291 -4.79 16.84 9.37
N SER A 292 -6.06 17.16 9.13
CA SER A 292 -6.93 17.82 10.11
C SER A 292 -7.12 16.95 11.35
N PHE A 293 -7.32 15.64 11.17
CA PHE A 293 -7.40 14.72 12.29
C PHE A 293 -6.07 14.62 13.05
N ALA A 294 -4.94 14.53 12.35
CA ALA A 294 -3.61 14.51 12.96
C ALA A 294 -3.34 15.78 13.79
N PHE A 295 -3.80 16.94 13.33
CA PHE A 295 -3.71 18.19 14.06
C PHE A 295 -4.40 18.13 15.43
N THR A 296 -5.51 17.40 15.57
CA THR A 296 -6.19 17.23 16.87
C THR A 296 -5.32 16.54 17.93
N PHE A 297 -4.36 15.71 17.52
CA PHE A 297 -3.45 15.03 18.44
C PHE A 297 -2.42 15.99 19.05
N LEU A 298 -2.09 17.09 18.38
CA LEU A 298 -1.21 18.14 18.93
C LEU A 298 -1.82 18.80 20.17
N PHE A 299 -3.14 18.97 20.19
CA PHE A 299 -3.87 19.61 21.31
C PHE A 299 -4.29 18.63 22.41
N ARG A 300 -4.11 17.33 22.20
CA ARG A 300 -4.50 16.31 23.19
C ARG A 300 -3.87 16.54 24.58
N PRO A 301 -2.57 16.90 24.72
CA PRO A 301 -1.99 17.19 26.04
C PRO A 301 -2.66 18.40 26.72
N TRP A 302 -2.96 19.45 25.97
CA TRP A 302 -3.64 20.65 26.46
C TRP A 302 -5.04 20.35 26.94
N MET A 303 -5.81 19.58 26.15
CA MET A 303 -7.15 19.14 26.54
C MET A 303 -7.14 18.32 27.83
N LYS A 304 -6.17 17.40 28.00
CA LYS A 304 -6.00 16.67 29.26
C LYS A 304 -5.72 17.60 30.43
N GLY A 305 -4.82 18.58 30.25
CA GLY A 305 -4.50 19.58 31.27
C GLY A 305 -5.73 20.40 31.68
N ILE A 306 -6.49 20.90 30.71
CA ILE A 306 -7.71 21.68 30.94
C ILE A 306 -8.75 20.85 31.69
N VAL A 307 -8.98 19.60 31.27
CA VAL A 307 -9.95 18.71 31.94
C VAL A 307 -9.51 18.39 33.37
N ILE A 308 -8.23 18.08 33.61
CA ILE A 308 -7.71 17.84 34.96
C ILE A 308 -7.89 19.09 35.82
N PHE A 309 -7.52 20.26 35.31
CA PHE A 309 -7.69 21.52 36.02
C PHE A 309 -9.16 21.78 36.37
N ALA A 310 -10.08 21.56 35.42
CA ALA A 310 -11.52 21.69 35.66
C ALA A 310 -12.02 20.69 36.72
N CYS A 311 -11.59 19.44 36.67
CA CYS A 311 -11.92 18.43 37.68
C CYS A 311 -11.41 18.81 39.07
N VAL A 312 -10.19 19.35 39.17
CA VAL A 312 -9.62 19.84 40.44
C VAL A 312 -10.44 21.01 40.98
N LEU A 313 -10.80 21.98 40.14
CA LEU A 313 -11.64 23.11 40.55
C LEU A 313 -13.02 22.65 41.05
N ILE A 314 -13.67 21.74 40.31
CA ILE A 314 -14.96 21.15 40.71
C ILE A 314 -14.79 20.42 42.06
N GLY A 315 -13.72 19.63 42.21
CA GLY A 315 -13.42 18.92 43.45
C GLY A 315 -13.22 19.87 44.64
N LEU A 316 -12.52 20.98 44.46
CA LEU A 316 -12.33 22.00 45.49
C LEU A 316 -13.65 22.67 45.88
N VAL A 317 -14.51 22.99 44.90
CA VAL A 317 -15.84 23.55 45.16
C VAL A 317 -16.70 22.56 45.96
N LEU A 318 -16.73 21.28 45.54
CA LEU A 318 -17.45 20.23 46.27
C LEU A 318 -16.92 20.04 47.70
N LEU A 319 -15.61 20.09 47.88
CA LEU A 319 -14.97 20.01 49.20
C LEU A 319 -15.39 21.18 50.09
N LEU A 320 -15.37 22.41 49.57
CA LEU A 320 -15.81 23.61 50.30
C LEU A 320 -17.28 23.50 50.73
N PHE A 321 -18.17 23.02 49.86
CA PHE A 321 -19.57 22.80 50.22
C PHE A 321 -19.74 21.70 51.27
N THR A 322 -18.95 20.63 51.18
CA THR A 322 -18.95 19.53 52.17
C THR A 322 -18.53 20.04 53.54
N LEU A 323 -17.43 20.80 53.62
CA LEU A 323 -16.94 21.41 54.86
C LEU A 323 -17.95 22.41 55.45
N LYS A 324 -18.59 23.25 54.62
CA LYS A 324 -19.67 24.14 55.07
C LYS A 324 -20.88 23.38 55.60
N GLY A 325 -21.24 22.26 54.96
CA GLY A 325 -22.29 21.37 55.44
C GLY A 325 -21.96 20.78 56.81
N MET A 326 -20.74 20.27 56.99
CA MET A 326 -20.25 19.74 58.26
C MET A 326 -20.24 20.80 59.37
N ASP A 327 -19.74 22.00 59.12
CA ASP A 327 -19.75 23.12 60.09
C ASP A 327 -21.18 23.43 60.57
N ARG A 328 -22.16 23.41 59.64
CA ARG A 328 -23.57 23.64 59.99
C ARG A 328 -24.16 22.51 60.84
N ILE A 329 -23.83 21.26 60.54
CA ILE A 329 -24.26 20.09 61.34
C ILE A 329 -23.67 20.17 62.75
N ILE A 330 -22.37 20.46 62.87
CA ILE A 330 -21.68 20.60 64.17
C ILE A 330 -22.30 21.72 64.99
N LYS A 331 -22.55 22.89 64.39
CA LYS A 331 -23.23 24.02 65.06
C LYS A 331 -24.65 23.67 65.52
N MET A 332 -25.38 22.88 64.75
CA MET A 332 -26.74 22.44 65.11
C MET A 332 -26.72 21.43 66.26
N ALA A 333 -25.78 20.48 66.26
CA ALA A 333 -25.60 19.53 67.34
C ALA A 333 -25.13 20.20 68.64
N GLY A 334 -24.26 21.21 68.55
CA GLY A 334 -23.79 21.99 69.70
C GLY A 334 -24.84 22.92 70.33
N LYS A 335 -25.89 23.28 69.59
CA LYS A 335 -27.02 24.10 70.09
C LYS A 335 -28.09 23.32 70.86
N ASN A 336 -28.07 21.99 70.76
CA ASN A 336 -29.01 21.07 71.43
C ASN A 336 -28.42 20.45 72.72
N LYS A 337 -27.37 21.05 73.28
CA LYS A 337 -26.86 20.82 74.65
C LYS A 337 -27.07 22.07 75.48
#